data_AF-A0A964HDU9-F1
#
_entry.id   AF-A0A964HDU9-F1
#
_cell.length_a   1.000
_cell.length_b   1.000
_cell.length_c   1.000
_cell.angle_alpha   90.00
_cell.angle_beta   90.00
_cell.angle_gamma   90.00
#
_symmetry.space_group_name_H-M   'P 1'
#
loop_
_entity.id
_entity.type
_entity.pdbx_description
1 polymer ?
#
loop_
_entity_poly.entity_id
_entity_poly.type
_entity_poly.pdbx_seq_one_letter_code
_entity_poly.pdbx_strand_id
1 'polypeptide(L)'
;MQPKHSSRSLRIFFLRLGFVLIVFFAILAIRIALNWDENAQQAMLRNVDNGIALGNRAAEAIGGYYLKKGRYPSSLEDLPVKIEHTSMAKIALSAQGAEAIVTLVNTRFGIDGRRMYFKPEVGNGKVERVECRTDDDEFRKRIKGRCN
;
A
#
# COMPACT_ATOMS: atom_id res chain seq x y z
N MET A 1 -67.15 -19.43 -28.08
CA MET A 1 -66.41 -18.15 -27.90
C MET A 1 -65.11 -18.45 -27.16
N GLN A 2 -63.98 -18.54 -27.87
CA GLN A 2 -62.68 -18.71 -27.21
C GLN A 2 -62.21 -17.35 -26.67
N PRO A 3 -61.81 -17.24 -25.38
CA PRO A 3 -61.22 -16.02 -24.88
C PRO A 3 -59.85 -15.85 -25.54
N LYS A 4 -59.75 -14.85 -26.42
CA LYS A 4 -58.49 -14.40 -27.04
C LYS A 4 -57.70 -13.67 -25.95
N HIS A 5 -57.21 -14.42 -24.96
CA HIS A 5 -56.45 -13.87 -23.85
C HIS A 5 -55.16 -13.27 -24.40
N SER A 6 -55.08 -11.95 -24.27
CA SER A 6 -54.13 -11.04 -24.87
C SER A 6 -52.67 -11.45 -24.64
N SER A 7 -52.07 -12.10 -25.64
CA SER A 7 -50.62 -12.35 -25.79
C SER A 7 -49.76 -11.09 -25.53
N ARG A 8 -50.35 -9.89 -25.69
CA ARG A 8 -49.69 -8.60 -25.39
C ARG A 8 -49.42 -8.39 -23.90
N SER A 9 -50.34 -8.75 -22.99
CA SER A 9 -50.12 -8.54 -21.55
C SER A 9 -49.01 -9.43 -20.99
N LEU A 10 -48.90 -10.66 -21.50
CA LEU A 10 -47.84 -11.59 -21.11
C LEU A 10 -46.46 -11.11 -21.59
N ARG A 11 -46.37 -10.62 -22.84
CA ARG A 11 -45.13 -10.05 -23.40
C ARG A 11 -44.64 -8.81 -22.65
N ILE A 12 -45.55 -7.91 -22.25
CA ILE A 12 -45.20 -6.72 -21.46
C ILE A 12 -44.70 -7.13 -20.07
N PHE A 13 -45.31 -8.16 -19.46
CA PHE A 13 -44.87 -8.70 -18.17
C PHE A 13 -43.45 -9.29 -18.26
N PHE A 14 -43.15 -10.08 -19.28
CA PHE A 14 -41.79 -10.62 -19.50
C PHE A 14 -40.75 -9.54 -19.82
N LEU A 15 -41.12 -8.50 -20.58
CA LEU A 15 -40.25 -7.34 -20.84
C LEU A 15 -39.92 -6.58 -19.55
N ARG A 16 -40.90 -6.35 -18.67
CA ARG A 16 -40.68 -5.69 -17.38
C ARG A 16 -39.85 -6.54 -16.43
N LEU A 17 -40.10 -7.85 -16.37
CA LEU A 17 -39.31 -8.77 -15.54
C LEU A 17 -37.85 -8.87 -16.03
N GLY A 18 -37.65 -8.94 -17.35
CA GLY A 18 -36.32 -8.93 -17.97
C GLY A 18 -35.56 -7.63 -17.68
N PHE A 19 -36.23 -6.47 -17.76
CA PHE A 19 -35.62 -5.19 -17.42
C PHE A 19 -35.19 -5.13 -15.95
N VAL A 20 -36.03 -5.61 -15.01
CA VAL A 20 -35.70 -5.66 -13.59
C VAL A 20 -34.48 -6.56 -13.32
N LEU A 21 -34.40 -7.73 -13.98
CA LEU A 21 -33.25 -8.61 -13.84
C LEU A 21 -31.96 -7.97 -14.38
N ILE A 22 -32.01 -7.32 -15.54
CA ILE A 22 -30.84 -6.64 -16.12
C ILE A 22 -30.33 -5.53 -15.19
N VAL A 23 -31.23 -4.70 -14.64
CA VAL A 23 -30.86 -3.65 -13.69
C VAL A 23 -30.28 -4.26 -12.40
N PHE A 24 -30.85 -5.35 -11.90
CA PHE A 24 -30.34 -6.03 -10.72
C PHE A 24 -28.93 -6.61 -10.94
N PHE A 25 -28.67 -7.26 -12.08
CA PHE A 25 -27.35 -7.77 -12.43
C PHE A 25 -26.32 -6.65 -12.64
N ALA A 26 -26.73 -5.52 -13.22
CA ALA A 26 -25.85 -4.35 -13.36
C ALA A 26 -25.44 -3.77 -11.99
N ILE A 27 -26.38 -3.62 -11.07
CA ILE A 27 -26.09 -3.14 -9.70
C ILE A 27 -25.20 -4.14 -8.96
N LEU A 28 -25.47 -5.43 -9.09
CA LEU A 28 -24.66 -6.48 -8.46
C LEU A 28 -23.23 -6.48 -9.01
N ALA A 29 -23.05 -6.35 -10.32
CA ALA A 29 -21.75 -6.25 -10.97
C ALA A 29 -20.96 -5.01 -10.50
N ILE A 30 -21.61 -3.84 -10.40
CA ILE A 30 -20.99 -2.63 -9.86
C ILE A 30 -20.57 -2.83 -8.40
N ARG A 31 -21.43 -3.41 -7.56
CA ARG A 31 -21.07 -3.66 -6.16
C ARG A 31 -19.91 -4.64 -6.01
N ILE A 32 -19.86 -5.70 -6.83
CA ILE A 32 -18.73 -6.65 -6.82
C ILE A 32 -17.45 -5.95 -7.25
N ALA A 33 -17.51 -5.11 -8.30
CA ALA A 33 -16.35 -4.35 -8.78
C ALA A 33 -15.83 -3.36 -7.73
N LEU A 34 -16.72 -2.60 -7.08
CA LEU A 34 -16.36 -1.67 -6.00
C LEU A 34 -15.75 -2.40 -4.79
N ASN A 35 -16.34 -3.52 -4.37
CA ASN A 35 -15.84 -4.29 -3.23
C ASN A 35 -14.47 -4.95 -3.53
N TRP A 36 -14.21 -5.32 -4.78
CA TRP A 36 -12.89 -5.78 -5.21
C TRP A 36 -11.83 -4.68 -5.11
N ASP A 37 -12.17 -3.46 -5.53
CA ASP A 37 -11.26 -2.31 -5.49
C ASP A 37 -10.89 -1.90 -4.05
N GLU A 38 -11.87 -1.88 -3.14
CA GLU A 38 -11.62 -1.58 -1.72
C GLU A 38 -10.71 -2.62 -1.05
N ASN A 39 -10.94 -3.91 -1.30
CA ASN A 39 -10.11 -4.97 -0.74
C ASN A 39 -8.67 -4.93 -1.29
N ALA A 40 -8.52 -4.63 -2.58
CA ALA A 40 -7.22 -4.46 -3.21
C ALA A 40 -6.47 -3.24 -2.64
N GLN A 41 -7.16 -2.12 -2.44
CA GLN A 41 -6.59 -0.94 -1.77
C GLN A 41 -6.17 -1.23 -0.33
N GLN A 42 -7.01 -1.90 0.47
CA GLN A 42 -6.64 -2.24 1.84
C GLN A 42 -5.42 -3.16 1.90
N ALA A 43 -5.35 -4.16 1.02
CA ALA A 43 -4.20 -5.05 0.94
C ALA A 43 -2.93 -4.31 0.50
N MET A 44 -3.03 -3.39 -0.47
CA MET A 44 -1.95 -2.49 -0.87
C MET A 44 -1.44 -1.69 0.34
N LEU A 45 -2.34 -1.03 1.08
CA LEU A 45 -1.99 -0.17 2.22
C LEU A 45 -1.33 -0.96 3.36
N ARG A 46 -1.77 -2.19 3.63
CA ARG A 46 -1.09 -3.05 4.61
C ARG A 46 0.36 -3.36 4.22
N ASN A 47 0.64 -3.53 2.93
CA ASN A 47 2.02 -3.78 2.48
C ASN A 47 2.89 -2.53 2.61
N VAL A 48 2.30 -1.37 2.33
CA VAL A 48 2.94 -0.08 2.58
C VAL A 48 3.26 0.06 4.06
N ASP A 49 2.32 -0.25 4.96
CA ASP A 49 2.54 -0.19 6.41
C ASP A 49 3.66 -1.11 6.88
N ASN A 50 3.71 -2.33 6.33
CA ASN A 50 4.81 -3.27 6.62
C ASN A 50 6.16 -2.70 6.16
N GLY A 51 6.20 -2.08 4.96
CA GLY A 51 7.38 -1.39 4.45
C GLY A 51 7.80 -0.20 5.32
N ILE A 52 6.83 0.60 5.79
CA ILE A 52 7.07 1.74 6.69
C ILE A 52 7.60 1.26 8.04
N ALA A 53 7.00 0.23 8.63
CA ALA A 53 7.45 -0.34 9.89
C ALA A 53 8.86 -0.94 9.78
N LEU A 54 9.23 -1.49 8.61
CA LEU A 54 10.59 -1.94 8.33
C LEU A 54 11.56 -0.76 8.22
N GLY A 55 11.19 0.28 7.47
CA GLY A 55 11.98 1.50 7.28
C GLY A 55 12.22 2.26 8.58
N ASN A 56 11.21 2.44 9.42
CA ASN A 56 11.32 3.09 10.73
C ASN A 56 12.29 2.34 11.64
N ARG A 57 12.16 1.01 11.76
CA ARG A 57 13.09 0.18 12.55
C ARG A 57 14.53 0.30 12.05
N ALA A 58 14.72 0.34 10.73
CA ALA A 58 16.04 0.51 10.15
C ALA A 58 16.61 1.90 10.43
N ALA A 59 15.82 2.96 10.27
CA ALA A 59 16.25 4.33 10.54
C ALA A 59 16.59 4.52 12.04
N GLU A 60 15.78 3.98 12.95
CA GLU A 60 16.08 3.99 14.38
C GLU A 60 17.41 3.27 14.68
N ALA A 61 17.66 2.13 14.05
CA ALA A 61 18.93 1.41 14.19
C ALA A 61 20.12 2.21 13.63
N ILE A 62 19.96 2.89 12.49
CA ILE A 62 20.96 3.78 11.89
C ILE A 62 21.26 4.95 12.84
N GLY A 63 20.22 5.61 13.37
CA GLY A 63 20.36 6.72 14.30
C GLY A 63 21.02 6.30 15.61
N GLY A 64 20.64 5.16 16.16
CA GLY A 64 21.28 4.55 17.33
C GLY A 64 22.74 4.19 17.09
N TYR A 65 23.07 3.68 15.90
CA TYR A 65 24.45 3.41 15.49
C TYR A 65 25.26 4.72 15.44
N TYR A 66 24.72 5.75 14.80
CA TYR A 66 25.36 7.07 14.71
C TYR A 66 25.63 7.67 16.10
N LEU A 67 24.65 7.64 17.00
CA LEU A 67 24.81 8.10 18.38
C LEU A 67 25.91 7.38 19.14
N LYS A 68 26.07 6.06 18.90
CA LYS A 68 27.05 5.23 19.60
C LYS A 68 28.45 5.29 18.99
N LYS A 69 28.56 5.49 17.68
CA LYS A 69 29.82 5.38 16.91
C LYS A 69 30.32 6.69 16.32
N GLY A 70 29.51 7.75 16.31
CA GLY A 70 29.83 9.04 15.70
C GLY A 70 29.91 9.01 14.17
N ARG A 71 29.47 7.92 13.53
CA ARG A 71 29.46 7.74 12.08
C ARG A 71 28.29 6.84 11.66
N TYR A 72 27.85 6.96 10.42
CA TYR A 72 26.81 6.09 9.86
C TYR A 72 27.35 4.69 9.50
N PRO A 73 26.49 3.65 9.53
CA PRO A 73 26.86 2.30 9.10
C PRO A 73 27.21 2.27 7.60
N SER A 74 28.14 1.40 7.20
CA SER A 74 28.50 1.22 5.78
C SER A 74 27.65 0.13 5.12
N SER A 75 27.05 -0.75 5.92
CA SER A 75 26.25 -1.88 5.49
C SER A 75 25.13 -2.18 6.49
N LEU A 76 24.11 -2.96 6.07
CA LEU A 76 23.05 -3.38 7.00
C LEU A 76 23.60 -4.34 8.07
N GLU A 77 24.67 -5.09 7.79
CA GLU A 77 25.30 -5.98 8.77
C GLU A 77 25.99 -5.23 9.91
N ASP A 78 26.37 -3.96 9.72
CA ASP A 78 26.95 -3.13 10.77
C ASP A 78 25.94 -2.77 11.88
N LEU A 79 24.64 -2.86 11.58
CA LEU A 79 23.60 -2.49 12.52
C LEU A 79 23.50 -3.51 13.67
N PRO A 80 23.26 -3.05 14.91
CA PRO A 80 23.15 -3.94 16.07
C PRO A 80 21.87 -4.80 16.04
N VAL A 81 20.91 -4.45 15.17
CA VAL A 81 19.66 -5.17 14.98
C VAL A 81 19.67 -5.74 13.58
N LYS A 82 19.32 -7.02 13.45
CA LYS A 82 19.19 -7.67 12.15
C LYS A 82 17.94 -7.14 11.44
N ILE A 83 18.15 -6.42 10.35
CA ILE A 83 17.07 -5.89 9.50
C ILE A 83 17.02 -6.73 8.23
N GLU A 84 15.99 -7.56 8.10
CA GLU A 84 15.84 -8.50 6.99
C GLU A 84 14.84 -8.00 5.93
N HIS A 85 15.07 -8.41 4.69
CA HIS A 85 14.07 -8.26 3.64
C HIS A 85 12.83 -9.08 3.97
N THR A 86 11.69 -8.64 3.46
CA THR A 86 10.44 -9.40 3.52
C THR A 86 10.02 -9.80 2.10
N SER A 87 9.03 -10.67 1.99
CA SER A 87 8.41 -11.00 0.70
C SER A 87 7.75 -9.79 0.02
N MET A 88 7.53 -8.70 0.76
CA MET A 88 6.77 -7.53 0.30
C MET A 88 7.62 -6.25 0.21
N ALA A 89 8.82 -6.26 0.77
CA ALA A 89 9.70 -5.10 0.85
C ALA A 89 11.16 -5.52 0.97
N LYS A 90 12.00 -4.96 0.11
CA LYS A 90 13.47 -5.01 0.21
C LYS A 90 13.96 -3.75 0.90
N ILE A 91 15.13 -3.84 1.51
CA ILE A 91 15.74 -2.70 2.21
C ILE A 91 17.22 -2.58 1.86
N ALA A 92 17.69 -1.37 1.69
CA ALA A 92 19.10 -1.06 1.47
C ALA A 92 19.47 0.18 2.29
N LEU A 93 20.77 0.47 2.40
CA LEU A 93 21.24 1.75 2.89
C LEU A 93 21.51 2.70 1.71
N SER A 94 21.35 4.00 1.95
CA SER A 94 21.89 5.01 1.04
C SER A 94 23.42 4.92 0.99
N ALA A 95 24.03 5.48 -0.05
CA ALA A 95 25.49 5.44 -0.24
C ALA A 95 26.28 6.01 0.96
N GLN A 96 25.66 6.90 1.74
CA GLN A 96 26.26 7.52 2.93
C GLN A 96 25.89 6.81 4.23
N GLY A 97 25.03 5.78 4.18
CA GLY A 97 24.53 5.06 5.35
C GLY A 97 23.53 5.83 6.22
N ALA A 98 23.24 7.09 5.86
CA ALA A 98 22.40 7.99 6.65
C ALA A 98 20.89 7.75 6.47
N GLU A 99 20.50 6.97 5.46
CA GLU A 99 19.10 6.69 5.17
C GLU A 99 18.89 5.21 4.87
N ALA A 100 17.76 4.67 5.30
CA ALA A 100 17.27 3.38 4.86
C ALA A 100 16.36 3.57 3.63
N ILE A 101 16.57 2.75 2.60
CA ILE A 101 15.79 2.76 1.36
C ILE A 101 14.97 1.48 1.33
N VAL A 102 13.66 1.61 1.48
CA VAL A 102 12.71 0.49 1.37
C VAL A 102 12.14 0.48 -0.04
N THR A 103 12.30 -0.64 -0.75
CA THR A 103 11.69 -0.86 -2.06
C THR A 103 10.56 -1.87 -1.92
N LEU A 104 9.34 -1.48 -2.25
CA LEU A 104 8.18 -2.35 -2.19
C LEU A 104 8.24 -3.37 -3.33
N VAL A 105 7.98 -4.63 -2.99
CA VAL A 105 7.98 -5.77 -3.91
C VAL A 105 6.59 -6.37 -3.89
N ASN A 106 5.65 -5.74 -4.62
CA ASN A 106 4.32 -6.30 -4.79
C ASN A 106 3.70 -5.92 -6.14
N THR A 107 3.71 -6.88 -7.06
CA THR A 107 3.16 -6.76 -8.40
C THR A 107 1.63 -6.76 -8.43
N ARG A 108 0.95 -7.34 -7.43
CA ARG A 108 -0.53 -7.47 -7.42
C ARG A 108 -1.27 -6.15 -7.30
N PHE A 109 -0.62 -5.11 -6.76
CA PHE A 109 -1.26 -3.82 -6.49
C PHE A 109 -0.57 -2.63 -7.16
N GLY A 110 0.33 -2.89 -8.11
CA GLY A 110 1.00 -1.82 -8.88
C GLY A 110 1.93 -0.91 -8.07
N ILE A 111 2.41 -1.39 -6.92
CA ILE A 111 3.38 -0.67 -6.06
C ILE A 111 4.79 -1.25 -6.16
N ASP A 112 4.99 -2.21 -7.07
CA ASP A 112 6.28 -2.84 -7.30
C ASP A 112 7.33 -1.82 -7.74
N GLY A 113 8.51 -1.87 -7.11
CA GLY A 113 9.62 -0.96 -7.40
C GLY A 113 9.45 0.45 -6.80
N ARG A 114 8.33 0.77 -6.13
CA ARG A 114 8.17 2.05 -5.43
C ARG A 114 9.10 2.11 -4.22
N ARG A 115 9.77 3.26 -4.04
CA ARG A 115 10.79 3.45 -3.00
C ARG A 115 10.33 4.44 -1.95
N MET A 116 10.65 4.13 -0.71
CA MET A 116 10.50 5.01 0.44
C MET A 116 11.85 5.14 1.12
N TYR A 117 12.21 6.34 1.52
CA TYR A 117 13.48 6.69 2.13
C TYR A 117 13.20 7.14 3.55
N PHE A 118 13.94 6.58 4.50
CA PHE A 118 13.77 6.81 5.92
C PHE A 118 15.07 7.36 6.49
N LYS A 119 15.01 8.56 7.04
CA LYS A 119 16.17 9.25 7.61
C LYS A 119 15.94 9.48 9.10
N PRO A 120 16.81 8.98 9.99
CA PRO A 120 16.72 9.33 11.39
C PRO A 120 17.17 10.78 11.61
N GLU A 121 16.37 11.53 12.35
CA GLU A 121 16.78 12.79 12.92
C GLU A 121 17.26 12.56 14.34
N VAL A 122 18.52 12.90 14.57
CA VAL A 122 19.23 12.64 15.81
C VAL A 122 19.47 13.97 16.51
N GLY A 123 19.02 14.08 17.75
CA GLY A 123 19.14 15.27 18.60
C GLY A 123 19.14 14.89 20.06
N ASN A 124 19.78 15.70 20.91
CA ASN A 124 19.79 15.51 22.38
C ASN A 124 20.20 14.10 22.83
N GLY A 125 21.11 13.44 22.11
CA GLY A 125 21.59 12.09 22.44
C GLY A 125 20.61 10.95 22.13
N LYS A 126 19.54 11.19 21.38
CA LYS A 126 18.54 10.19 20.97
C LYS A 126 18.07 10.40 19.53
N VAL A 127 17.38 9.40 18.98
CA VAL A 127 16.61 9.57 17.73
C VAL A 127 15.33 10.30 18.11
N GLU A 128 15.13 11.50 17.58
CA GLU A 128 13.97 12.35 17.92
C GLU A 128 12.77 12.04 17.03
N ARG A 129 13.03 11.84 15.73
CA ARG A 129 12.02 11.42 14.75
C ARG A 129 12.68 10.69 13.59
N VAL A 130 11.88 10.02 12.78
CA VAL A 130 12.29 9.45 11.50
C VAL A 130 11.52 10.19 10.42
N GLU A 131 12.24 10.84 9.51
CA GLU A 131 11.66 11.46 8.32
C GLU A 131 11.44 10.37 7.26
N CYS A 132 10.22 10.31 6.72
CA CYS A 132 9.86 9.40 5.64
C CYS A 132 9.55 10.19 4.34
N ARG A 133 10.21 9.84 3.24
CA ARG A 133 10.02 10.47 1.92
C ARG A 133 9.90 9.44 0.79
N THR A 134 9.27 9.80 -0.32
CA THR A 134 9.15 8.99 -1.55
C THR A 134 9.47 9.87 -2.76
N ASP A 135 10.06 9.30 -3.79
CA ASP A 135 10.38 9.98 -5.06
C ASP A 135 9.18 10.04 -6.02
N ASP A 136 8.12 9.28 -5.74
CA ASP A 136 6.90 9.25 -6.55
C ASP A 136 5.75 10.04 -5.91
N ASP A 137 5.32 11.10 -6.59
CA ASP A 137 4.21 11.98 -6.20
C ASP A 137 2.84 11.30 -6.20
N GLU A 138 2.58 10.38 -7.15
CA GLU A 138 1.32 9.66 -7.21
C GLU A 138 1.21 8.68 -6.06
N PHE A 139 2.27 7.92 -5.82
CA PHE A 139 2.37 7.04 -4.66
C PHE A 139 2.29 7.81 -3.35
N ARG A 140 2.97 8.97 -3.23
CA ARG A 140 2.87 9.87 -2.08
C ARG A 140 1.43 10.27 -1.76
N LYS A 141 0.64 10.62 -2.78
CA LYS A 141 -0.79 10.95 -2.61
C LYS A 141 -1.59 9.75 -2.10
N ARG A 142 -1.28 8.53 -2.56
CA ARG A 142 -1.95 7.29 -2.13
C ARG A 142 -1.62 6.88 -0.69
N ILE A 143 -0.42 7.18 -0.21
CA ILE A 143 0.04 6.82 1.16
C ILE A 143 0.00 7.99 2.15
N LYS A 144 -0.67 9.08 1.78
CA LYS A 144 -0.71 10.34 2.55
C LYS A 144 -1.10 10.08 4.01
N GLY A 145 -0.29 10.61 4.93
CA GLY A 145 -0.50 10.48 6.38
C GLY A 145 0.08 9.21 7.01
N ARG A 146 0.66 8.29 6.23
CA ARG A 146 1.38 7.11 6.76
C ARG A 146 2.90 7.34 6.86
N CYS A 147 3.42 8.21 6.00
CA CYS A 147 4.82 8.57 5.85
C CYS A 147 4.90 10.09 6.11
N ASN A 148 5.39 10.48 7.30
CA ASN A 148 5.56 11.86 7.78
C ASN A 148 6.98 12.04 8.30
#